data_AF-A0A0N5BJE4-F1
#
_entry.id   AF-A0A0N5BJE4-F1
#
_cell.length_a   1.000
_cell.length_b   1.000
_cell.length_c   1.000
_cell.angle_alpha   90.00
_cell.angle_beta   90.00
_cell.angle_gamma   90.00
#
_symmetry.space_group_name_H-M   'P 1'
#
loop_
_entity.id
_entity.type
_entity.pdbx_description
1 polymer ?
#
loop_
_entity_poly.entity_id
_entity_poly.type
_entity_poly.pdbx_seq_one_letter_code
_entity_poly.pdbx_strand_id
1 'polypeptide(L)'
;MQNETYKEPEVKFNPPSTDATPVKCNNGQGQDACTEGYCGMFEISTISSSGDSQLSQKYQNCPNNIINQLYLLSTNRGTTFNKALLNDKYNIGRACVDKLSLKTLAKNGLSSYFFYINCYVPDGNKNAEFPEIPDLMFYATTTTTLKPIITTTKLATSSCNLSIVTIIFFKIVSYFFKA
;
A
#
# COMPACT_ATOMS: atom_id res chain seq x y z
N MET A 1 -21.59 13.87 -44.44
CA MET A 1 -22.03 12.93 -43.39
C MET A 1 -21.97 13.68 -42.07
N GLN A 2 -23.10 14.24 -41.63
CA GLN A 2 -23.23 14.95 -40.35
C GLN A 2 -24.54 14.50 -39.74
N ASN A 3 -24.49 13.38 -39.02
CA ASN A 3 -25.60 12.95 -38.18
C ASN A 3 -25.12 11.94 -37.14
N GLU A 4 -24.18 12.35 -36.27
CA GLU A 4 -23.92 11.61 -35.04
C GLU A 4 -24.59 12.35 -33.89
N THR A 5 -25.70 11.79 -33.42
CA THR A 5 -26.36 12.20 -32.19
C THR A 5 -25.37 12.05 -31.04
N TYR A 6 -24.94 13.18 -30.47
CA TYR A 6 -24.06 13.21 -29.32
C TYR A 6 -24.80 12.53 -28.14
N LYS A 7 -24.44 11.27 -27.85
CA LYS A 7 -24.92 10.60 -26.63
C LYS A 7 -24.36 11.36 -25.45
N GLU A 8 -25.24 11.78 -24.56
CA GLU A 8 -24.90 12.45 -23.30
C GLU A 8 -23.69 11.74 -22.64
N PRO A 9 -22.64 12.45 -22.22
CA PRO A 9 -21.46 11.79 -21.66
C PRO A 9 -21.88 10.93 -20.47
N GLU A 10 -21.42 9.67 -20.42
CA GLU A 10 -21.71 8.72 -19.34
C GLU A 10 -21.28 9.22 -17.94
N VAL A 11 -20.51 10.31 -17.88
CA VAL A 11 -20.05 10.95 -16.66
C VAL A 11 -20.62 12.36 -16.55
N LYS A 12 -21.60 12.56 -15.66
CA LYS A 12 -22.04 13.91 -15.27
C LYS A 12 -20.95 14.58 -14.43
N PHE A 13 -20.18 15.46 -15.07
CA PHE A 13 -19.26 16.35 -14.37
C PHE A 13 -20.03 17.51 -13.77
N ASN A 14 -20.15 17.53 -12.43
CA ASN A 14 -20.67 18.67 -11.70
C ASN A 14 -19.47 19.49 -11.20
N PRO A 15 -19.18 20.67 -11.78
CA PRO A 15 -18.13 21.53 -11.26
C PRO A 15 -18.47 21.98 -9.84
N PRO A 16 -17.47 22.28 -9.00
CA PRO A 16 -17.70 22.89 -7.70
C PRO A 16 -18.57 24.15 -7.84
N SER A 17 -19.52 24.34 -6.93
CA SER A 17 -20.45 25.49 -6.95
C SER A 17 -19.79 26.84 -6.59
N THR A 18 -18.54 26.81 -6.15
CA THR A 18 -17.79 27.99 -5.69
C THR A 18 -16.36 27.90 -6.17
N ASP A 19 -15.86 29.01 -6.72
CA ASP A 19 -14.45 29.17 -7.03
C ASP A 19 -13.62 29.05 -5.74
N ALA A 20 -12.55 28.27 -5.80
CA ALA A 20 -11.61 28.17 -4.70
C ALA A 20 -10.63 29.36 -4.74
N THR A 21 -10.37 29.97 -3.58
CA THR A 21 -9.34 31.01 -3.47
C THR A 21 -7.96 30.38 -3.63
N PRO A 22 -7.14 30.81 -4.60
CA PRO A 22 -5.81 30.23 -4.79
C PRO A 22 -4.93 30.39 -3.55
N VAL A 23 -4.14 29.36 -3.25
CA VAL A 23 -3.18 29.36 -2.13
C VAL A 23 -1.75 29.18 -2.63
N LYS A 24 -0.78 29.56 -1.81
CA LYS A 24 0.65 29.30 -2.09
C LYS A 24 1.10 28.03 -1.38
N CYS A 25 1.61 27.07 -2.14
CA CYS A 25 2.10 25.80 -1.62
C CYS A 25 3.58 25.65 -1.89
N ASN A 26 4.32 25.14 -0.90
CA ASN A 26 5.73 24.83 -1.11
C ASN A 26 5.88 23.69 -2.14
N ASN A 27 6.90 23.77 -2.99
CA ASN A 27 7.22 22.74 -3.99
C ASN A 27 8.65 22.17 -3.84
N GLY A 28 9.32 22.46 -2.72
CA GLY A 28 10.71 22.08 -2.45
C GLY A 28 11.76 23.03 -3.04
N GLN A 29 11.42 23.82 -4.06
CA GLN A 29 12.30 24.81 -4.68
C GLN A 29 11.82 26.25 -4.48
N GLY A 30 10.60 26.43 -3.99
CA GLY A 30 9.90 27.70 -3.84
C GLY A 30 8.43 27.47 -3.51
N GLN A 31 7.56 28.28 -4.11
CA GLN A 31 6.12 28.20 -3.92
C GLN A 31 5.38 28.24 -5.26
N ASP A 32 4.39 27.36 -5.41
CA ASP A 32 3.45 27.35 -6.53
C ASP A 32 2.09 27.92 -6.09
N ALA A 33 1.40 28.60 -7.02
CA ALA A 33 0.04 29.05 -6.81
C ALA A 33 -0.94 27.94 -7.20
N CYS A 34 -1.65 27.38 -6.23
CA CYS A 34 -2.57 26.27 -6.41
C CYS A 34 -4.01 26.80 -6.46
N THR A 35 -4.62 26.73 -7.64
CA THR A 35 -5.99 27.20 -7.91
C THR A 35 -7.06 26.29 -7.29
N GLU A 36 -6.67 25.10 -6.84
CA GLU A 36 -7.52 24.18 -6.08
C GLU A 36 -7.83 24.73 -4.67
N GLY A 37 -7.04 25.71 -4.20
CA GLY A 37 -7.24 26.40 -2.92
C GLY A 37 -6.77 25.63 -1.68
N TYR A 38 -5.91 24.61 -1.87
CA TYR A 38 -5.24 23.89 -0.79
C TYR A 38 -3.91 23.30 -1.28
N CYS A 39 -3.08 22.83 -0.35
CA CYS A 39 -1.80 22.18 -0.60
C CYS A 39 -1.86 20.70 -0.29
N GLY A 40 -0.97 19.92 -0.89
CA GLY A 40 -0.76 18.52 -0.56
C GLY A 40 0.67 18.26 -0.07
N MET A 41 0.78 17.47 0.98
CA MET A 41 2.02 16.88 1.49
C MET A 41 1.88 15.37 1.46
N PHE A 42 2.77 14.71 0.74
CA PHE A 42 2.73 13.28 0.51
C PHE A 42 4.10 12.69 0.80
N GLU A 43 4.11 11.61 1.58
CA GLU A 43 5.31 10.88 1.93
C GLU A 43 5.05 9.38 1.87
N ILE A 44 6.02 8.65 1.34
CA ILE A 44 6.02 7.19 1.28
C ILE A 44 7.35 6.64 1.73
N SER A 45 7.30 5.49 2.38
CA SER A 45 8.46 4.70 2.72
C SER A 45 8.17 3.21 2.53
N THR A 46 9.14 2.47 2.02
CA THR A 46 9.09 1.03 1.77
C THR A 46 10.45 0.42 2.11
N ILE A 47 10.48 -0.89 2.28
CA ILE A 47 11.73 -1.64 2.18
C ILE A 47 12.03 -1.88 0.68
N SER A 48 13.30 -1.82 0.29
CA SER A 48 13.76 -2.13 -1.06
C SER A 48 13.48 -3.59 -1.40
N SER A 49 13.39 -3.90 -2.70
CA SER A 49 13.09 -5.27 -3.14
C SER A 49 14.12 -6.31 -2.68
N SER A 50 15.38 -5.91 -2.44
CA SER A 50 16.42 -6.79 -1.92
C SER A 50 16.38 -6.94 -0.40
N GLY A 51 15.65 -6.06 0.31
CA GLY A 51 15.56 -6.09 1.76
C GLY A 51 16.74 -5.45 2.49
N ASP A 52 17.66 -4.80 1.77
CA ASP A 52 18.90 -4.27 2.34
C ASP A 52 18.75 -2.82 2.83
N SER A 53 17.69 -2.13 2.43
CA SER A 53 17.52 -0.71 2.67
C SER A 53 16.07 -0.27 2.73
N GLN A 54 15.82 0.81 3.47
CA GLN A 54 14.57 1.55 3.43
C GLN A 54 14.67 2.65 2.38
N LEU A 55 13.65 2.76 1.53
CA LEU A 55 13.51 3.79 0.51
C LEU A 55 12.36 4.72 0.90
N SER A 56 12.62 6.02 0.94
CA SER A 56 11.62 7.04 1.27
C SER A 56 11.60 8.18 0.26
N GLN A 57 10.40 8.72 0.00
CA GLN A 57 10.21 9.91 -0.81
C GLN A 57 9.19 10.84 -0.14
N LYS A 58 9.47 12.15 -0.21
CA LYS A 58 8.59 13.21 0.26
C LYS A 58 8.29 14.14 -0.91
N TYR A 59 7.05 14.59 -1.00
CA TYR A 59 6.55 15.50 -2.02
C TYR A 59 5.62 16.50 -1.35
N GLN A 60 5.80 17.78 -1.65
CA GLN A 60 4.88 18.83 -1.26
C GLN A 60 4.59 19.64 -2.53
N ASN A 61 3.33 19.84 -2.87
CA ASN A 61 2.92 20.59 -4.06
C ASN A 61 1.40 20.86 -4.06
N CYS A 62 0.87 21.43 -5.14
CA CYS A 62 -0.55 21.46 -5.44
C CYS A 62 -1.14 20.04 -5.50
N PRO A 63 -2.42 19.86 -5.12
CA PRO A 63 -3.09 18.57 -5.06
C PRO A 63 -3.05 17.78 -6.38
N ASN A 64 -3.23 18.45 -7.51
CA ASN A 64 -3.15 17.82 -8.83
C ASN A 64 -1.76 17.23 -9.11
N ASN A 65 -0.69 17.92 -8.68
CA ASN A 65 0.67 17.42 -8.82
C ASN A 65 0.93 16.20 -7.93
N ILE A 66 0.33 16.17 -6.71
CA ILE A 66 0.38 14.98 -5.86
C ILE A 66 -0.34 13.80 -6.51
N ILE A 67 -1.53 14.00 -7.09
CA ILE A 67 -2.28 12.95 -7.79
C ILE A 67 -1.48 12.43 -9.00
N ASN A 68 -0.86 13.33 -9.78
CA ASN A 68 0.02 12.96 -10.89
C ASN A 68 1.22 12.14 -10.41
N GLN A 69 1.86 12.53 -9.31
CA GLN A 69 2.97 11.78 -8.74
C GLN A 69 2.53 10.38 -8.28
N LEU A 70 1.38 10.25 -7.63
CA LEU A 70 0.79 8.96 -7.26
C LEU A 70 0.53 8.08 -8.49
N TYR A 71 0.01 8.67 -9.56
CA TYR A 71 -0.20 7.97 -10.82
C TYR A 71 1.11 7.43 -11.41
N LEU A 72 2.15 8.27 -11.49
CA LEU A 72 3.47 7.88 -11.98
C LEU A 72 4.08 6.75 -11.14
N LEU A 73 4.01 6.85 -9.81
CA LEU A 73 4.49 5.81 -8.90
C LEU A 73 3.75 4.48 -9.10
N SER A 74 2.46 4.53 -9.41
CA SER A 74 1.63 3.34 -9.60
C SER A 74 1.78 2.65 -10.95
N THR A 75 2.19 3.40 -11.98
CA THR A 75 2.29 2.91 -13.36
C THR A 75 3.72 2.58 -13.79
N ASN A 76 4.72 3.10 -13.08
CA ASN A 76 6.12 2.82 -13.36
C ASN A 76 6.46 1.36 -13.03
N ARG A 77 6.67 0.54 -14.06
CA ARG A 77 7.04 -0.88 -13.93
C ARG A 77 8.41 -1.12 -13.29
N GLY A 78 9.28 -0.12 -13.27
CA GLY A 78 10.60 -0.16 -12.61
C GLY A 78 10.59 0.39 -11.18
N THR A 79 9.41 0.63 -10.59
CA THR A 79 9.32 1.13 -9.23
C THR A 79 9.87 0.12 -8.22
N THR A 80 10.72 0.59 -7.33
CA THR A 80 11.25 -0.18 -6.20
C THR A 80 10.25 -0.25 -5.04
N PHE A 81 9.10 0.41 -5.17
CA PHE A 81 8.05 0.41 -4.16
C PHE A 81 7.27 -0.90 -4.11
N ASN A 82 7.00 -1.35 -2.88
CA ASN A 82 6.23 -2.55 -2.60
C ASN A 82 4.80 -2.48 -3.21
N LYS A 83 4.29 -3.61 -3.71
CA LYS A 83 2.95 -3.72 -4.34
C LYS A 83 1.78 -3.41 -3.39
N ALA A 84 1.90 -3.72 -2.10
CA ALA A 84 0.87 -3.42 -1.11
C ALA A 84 0.69 -1.90 -0.93
N LEU A 85 1.77 -1.12 -0.94
CA LEU A 85 1.69 0.35 -1.01
C LEU A 85 0.95 0.83 -2.28
N LEU A 86 1.23 0.21 -3.43
CA LEU A 86 0.58 0.57 -4.70
C LEU A 86 -0.91 0.20 -4.77
N ASN A 87 -1.35 -0.77 -3.96
CA ASN A 87 -2.77 -1.13 -3.83
C ASN A 87 -3.54 -0.05 -3.03
N ASP A 88 -2.87 0.61 -2.09
CA ASP A 88 -3.48 1.65 -1.24
C ASP A 88 -3.59 3.03 -1.91
N LYS A 89 -3.05 3.22 -3.11
CA LYS A 89 -3.01 4.52 -3.81
C LYS A 89 -4.37 5.23 -3.92
N TYR A 90 -5.45 4.46 -4.07
CA TYR A 90 -6.80 5.01 -4.18
C TYR A 90 -7.23 5.70 -2.88
N ASN A 91 -6.85 5.16 -1.73
CA ASN A 91 -7.12 5.76 -0.43
C ASN A 91 -6.33 7.07 -0.26
N ILE A 92 -5.09 7.11 -0.76
CA ILE A 92 -4.23 8.29 -0.69
C ILE A 92 -4.80 9.44 -1.53
N GLY A 93 -5.13 9.15 -2.79
CA GLY A 93 -5.71 10.15 -3.70
C GLY A 93 -7.06 10.68 -3.19
N ARG A 94 -7.94 9.77 -2.74
CA ARG A 94 -9.23 10.14 -2.15
C ARG A 94 -9.07 11.03 -0.92
N ALA A 95 -8.20 10.66 0.03
CA ALA A 95 -7.95 11.46 1.21
C ALA A 95 -7.49 12.88 0.83
N CYS A 96 -6.71 13.03 -0.23
CA CYS A 96 -6.28 14.34 -0.68
C CYS A 96 -7.41 15.19 -1.29
N VAL A 97 -8.27 14.59 -2.11
CA VAL A 97 -9.45 15.27 -2.68
C VAL A 97 -10.40 15.72 -1.57
N ASP A 98 -10.57 14.90 -0.55
CA ASP A 98 -11.42 15.18 0.61
C ASP A 98 -10.76 16.16 1.62
N LYS A 99 -9.56 16.68 1.32
CA LYS A 99 -8.77 17.59 2.18
C LYS A 99 -8.51 17.02 3.57
N LEU A 100 -8.20 15.74 3.61
CA LEU A 100 -7.93 14.99 4.84
C LEU A 100 -6.44 14.77 5.04
N SER A 101 -6.11 14.44 6.29
CA SER A 101 -4.84 13.83 6.63
C SER A 101 -5.04 12.35 6.91
N LEU A 102 -4.23 11.50 6.27
CA LEU A 102 -4.22 10.06 6.47
C LEU A 102 -2.78 9.58 6.65
N LYS A 103 -2.58 8.75 7.65
CA LYS A 103 -1.28 8.15 7.99
C LYS A 103 -1.45 6.65 8.18
N THR A 104 -0.63 5.86 7.51
CA THR A 104 -0.72 4.40 7.54
C THR A 104 0.66 3.79 7.69
N LEU A 105 0.74 2.77 8.55
CA LEU A 105 1.89 1.90 8.70
C LEU A 105 1.42 0.45 8.59
N ALA A 106 1.81 -0.23 7.52
CA ALA A 106 1.58 -1.65 7.34
C ALA A 106 2.85 -2.43 7.72
N LYS A 107 2.69 -3.46 8.56
CA LYS A 107 3.79 -4.25 9.12
C LYS A 107 3.70 -5.67 8.57
N ASN A 108 4.54 -6.01 7.59
CA ASN A 108 4.49 -7.30 6.91
C ASN A 108 5.86 -7.72 6.36
N GLY A 109 6.88 -7.85 7.22
CA GLY A 109 8.20 -8.28 6.78
C GLY A 109 8.79 -7.30 5.75
N LEU A 110 9.35 -7.85 4.67
CA LEU A 110 9.82 -7.10 3.50
C LEU A 110 8.71 -6.34 2.75
N SER A 111 7.44 -6.64 3.04
CA SER A 111 6.29 -5.93 2.49
C SER A 111 5.78 -4.80 3.38
N SER A 112 6.52 -4.43 4.42
CA SER A 112 6.15 -3.29 5.27
C SER A 112 6.26 -1.98 4.49
N TYR A 113 5.29 -1.09 4.68
CA TYR A 113 5.29 0.25 4.08
C TYR A 113 4.68 1.26 5.03
N PHE A 114 5.04 2.51 4.81
CA PHE A 114 4.45 3.67 5.45
C PHE A 114 4.01 4.66 4.38
N PHE A 115 2.87 5.30 4.58
CA PHE A 115 2.53 6.50 3.85
C PHE A 115 1.89 7.54 4.76
N TYR A 116 2.07 8.79 4.38
CA TYR A 116 1.40 9.93 4.94
C TYR A 116 0.93 10.85 3.82
N ILE A 117 -0.33 11.27 3.89
CA ILE A 117 -0.89 12.30 3.03
C ILE A 117 -1.55 13.33 3.94
N ASN A 118 -1.33 14.60 3.66
CA ASN A 118 -2.01 15.71 4.30
C ASN A 118 -2.34 16.73 3.24
N CYS A 119 -3.63 16.88 2.94
CA CYS A 119 -4.10 17.89 2.02
C CYS A 119 -4.87 18.96 2.80
N TYR A 120 -4.29 20.15 2.88
CA TYR A 120 -4.63 21.17 3.86
C TYR A 120 -4.65 22.56 3.23
N VAL A 121 -5.49 23.44 3.77
CA VAL A 121 -5.45 24.87 3.44
C VAL A 121 -4.35 25.51 4.31
N PRO A 122 -3.35 26.19 3.73
CA PRO A 122 -2.33 26.88 4.51
C PRO A 122 -2.96 27.91 5.46
N ASP A 123 -2.61 27.82 6.73
CA ASP A 123 -2.87 28.86 7.72
C ASP A 123 -1.59 29.68 7.84
N GLY A 124 -1.65 30.99 7.60
CA GLY A 124 -0.48 31.87 7.44
C GLY A 124 0.53 31.88 8.59
N ASN A 125 0.18 31.28 9.73
CA ASN A 125 1.02 31.16 10.92
C ASN A 125 1.49 29.73 11.22
N LYS A 126 1.11 28.73 10.41
CA LYS A 126 1.44 27.31 10.64
C LYS A 126 1.89 26.64 9.36
N ASN A 127 3.17 26.28 9.33
CA ASN A 127 3.68 25.39 8.31
C ASN A 127 3.30 23.95 8.67
N ALA A 128 2.71 23.23 7.73
CA ALA A 128 2.51 21.81 7.89
C ALA A 128 3.88 21.10 7.76
N GLU A 129 4.12 20.13 8.64
CA GLU A 129 5.38 19.38 8.70
C GLU A 129 5.14 17.90 8.41
N PHE A 130 6.16 17.27 7.84
CA PHE A 130 6.15 15.82 7.67
C PHE A 130 6.35 15.14 9.03
N PRO A 131 5.60 14.07 9.33
CA PRO A 131 5.86 13.27 10.52
C PRO A 131 7.24 12.58 10.41
N GLU A 132 7.72 12.09 11.55
CA GLU A 132 8.87 11.20 11.56
C GLU A 132 8.53 9.88 10.85
N ILE A 133 9.42 9.43 9.96
CA ILE A 133 9.25 8.18 9.23
C ILE A 133 9.62 7.03 10.18
N PRO A 134 8.76 6.02 10.36
CA PRO A 134 9.14 4.84 11.14
C PRO A 134 10.27 4.05 10.46
N ASP A 135 11.12 3.41 11.27
CA ASP A 135 12.07 2.41 10.78
C ASP A 135 11.34 1.12 10.38
N LEU A 136 11.20 0.90 9.08
CA LEU A 136 10.57 -0.26 8.49
C LEU A 136 11.47 -1.50 8.54
N MET A 137 12.79 -1.34 8.63
CA MET A 137 13.74 -2.46 8.70
C MET A 137 13.57 -3.30 9.97
N PHE A 138 13.06 -2.67 11.04
CA PHE A 138 12.63 -3.37 12.25
C PHE A 138 11.55 -4.43 11.98
N TYR A 139 10.63 -4.15 11.05
CA TYR A 139 9.56 -5.10 10.69
C TYR A 139 10.01 -6.12 9.64
N ALA A 140 11.14 -5.90 8.95
CA ALA A 140 11.73 -6.86 8.02
C ALA A 140 12.39 -8.04 8.75
N THR A 141 13.12 -7.74 9.83
CA THR A 141 14.02 -8.66 10.54
C THR A 141 13.31 -9.71 11.41
N THR A 142 12.04 -9.51 11.73
CA THR A 142 11.24 -10.48 12.51
C THR A 142 10.86 -11.74 11.74
N THR A 143 11.07 -11.78 10.42
CA THR A 143 10.78 -12.96 9.58
C THR A 143 12.00 -13.89 9.39
N THR A 144 13.22 -13.43 9.67
CA THR A 144 14.47 -14.19 9.46
C THR A 144 15.01 -14.88 10.71
N THR A 145 14.31 -14.79 11.84
CA THR A 145 14.55 -15.68 13.00
C THR A 145 13.61 -16.88 12.99
N LEU A 146 13.52 -17.58 11.86
CA LEU A 146 13.47 -19.03 11.94
C LEU A 146 14.85 -19.45 12.48
N LYS A 147 14.99 -19.47 13.82
CA LYS A 147 15.98 -20.36 14.43
C LYS A 147 15.82 -21.69 13.70
N PRO A 148 16.87 -22.29 13.11
CA PRO A 148 16.76 -23.69 12.75
C PRO A 148 16.34 -24.40 14.02
N ILE A 149 15.11 -24.92 14.05
CA ILE A 149 14.76 -25.94 15.01
C ILE A 149 15.66 -27.10 14.58
N ILE A 150 16.87 -27.13 15.15
CA ILE A 150 17.66 -28.34 15.23
C ILE A 150 16.77 -29.24 16.08
N THR A 151 15.91 -29.97 15.39
CA THR A 151 15.09 -30.99 16.02
C THR A 151 16.10 -32.09 16.27
N THR A 152 16.76 -32.05 17.42
CA THR A 152 17.37 -33.25 17.97
C THR A 152 16.18 -34.17 18.25
N THR A 153 15.88 -35.02 17.27
CA THR A 153 14.96 -36.12 17.42
C THR A 153 15.56 -37.04 18.49
N LYS A 154 15.30 -36.73 19.76
CA LYS A 154 15.37 -37.75 20.79
C LYS A 154 14.30 -38.75 20.39
N LEU A 155 14.77 -39.91 19.97
CA LEU A 155 13.99 -41.08 19.64
C LEU A 155 13.04 -41.37 20.83
N ALA A 156 11.81 -40.90 20.73
CA ALA A 156 10.72 -41.40 21.54
C ALA A 156 10.15 -42.58 20.77
N THR A 157 10.53 -43.79 21.17
CA THR A 157 9.85 -45.02 20.77
C THR A 157 8.42 -44.96 21.27
N SER A 158 7.51 -44.45 20.44
CA SER A 158 6.08 -44.68 20.58
C SER A 158 5.74 -45.95 19.83
N SER A 159 5.45 -47.00 20.58
CA SER A 159 4.96 -48.27 20.07
C SER A 159 3.50 -48.12 19.62
N CYS A 160 3.29 -47.78 18.36
CA CYS A 160 2.01 -48.02 17.68
C CYS A 160 2.19 -49.21 16.74
N ASN A 161 1.96 -50.42 17.24
CA ASN A 161 1.77 -51.61 16.42
C ASN A 161 0.41 -51.53 15.72
N LEU A 162 0.29 -50.72 14.68
CA LEU A 162 -0.79 -50.88 13.71
C LEU A 162 -0.31 -51.82 12.61
N SER A 163 -0.72 -53.09 12.74
CA SER A 163 -0.41 -54.14 11.79
C SER A 163 -1.05 -53.85 10.43
N ILE A 164 -0.20 -53.67 9.41
CA ILE A 164 -0.56 -53.49 7.98
C ILE A 164 -1.58 -54.55 7.50
N VAL A 165 -1.62 -55.71 8.14
CA VAL A 165 -2.57 -56.80 7.86
C VAL A 165 -4.03 -56.34 8.03
N THR A 166 -4.33 -55.44 8.97
CA THR A 166 -5.71 -54.97 9.21
C THR A 166 -6.24 -54.08 8.09
N ILE A 167 -5.39 -53.27 7.46
CA ILE A 167 -5.79 -52.37 6.36
C ILE A 167 -6.06 -53.18 5.08
N ILE A 168 -5.30 -54.24 4.83
CA ILE A 168 -5.49 -55.11 3.67
C ILE A 168 -6.79 -55.91 3.79
N PHE A 169 -7.12 -56.40 5.00
CA PHE A 169 -8.35 -57.16 5.23
C PHE A 169 -9.62 -56.30 4.99
N PHE A 170 -9.63 -55.04 5.44
CA PHE A 170 -10.77 -54.14 5.21
C PHE A 170 -10.99 -53.83 3.71
N LYS A 171 -9.91 -53.69 2.93
CA LYS A 171 -10.00 -53.49 1.48
C LYS A 171 -10.61 -54.70 0.77
N ILE A 172 -10.21 -55.92 1.15
CA ILE A 172 -10.73 -57.15 0.54
C ILE A 172 -12.21 -57.37 0.91
N VAL A 173 -12.57 -57.20 2.18
CA VAL A 173 -13.98 -57.31 2.62
C VAL A 173 -14.86 -56.27 1.92
N SER A 174 -14.40 -55.02 1.81
CA SER A 174 -15.15 -53.96 1.11
C SER A 174 -15.33 -54.23 -0.40
N TYR A 175 -14.47 -55.05 -1.00
CA TYR A 175 -14.57 -55.45 -2.40
C TYR A 175 -15.63 -56.54 -2.60
N PHE A 176 -15.71 -57.52 -1.69
CA PHE A 176 -16.72 -58.59 -1.75
C PHE A 176 -18.15 -58.13 -1.44
N PHE A 177 -18.34 -57.07 -0.67
CA PHE A 177 -19.66 -56.49 -0.40
C PHE A 177 -20.15 -55.48 -1.46
N LYS A 178 -19.38 -55.29 -2.54
CA LYS A 178 -19.71 -54.37 -3.63
C LYS A 178 -19.92 -55.07 -4.99
N ALA A 179 -20.07 -56.39 -4.98
CA ALA A 179 -20.42 -57.23 -6.13
C ALA A 179 -21.82 -57.83 -5.96
#